data_AF-A0A838AC01-F1
#
_entry.id   AF-A0A838AC01-F1
#
_cell.length_a   1.000
_cell.length_b   1.000
_cell.length_c   1.000
_cell.angle_alpha   90.00
_cell.angle_beta   90.00
_cell.angle_gamma   90.00
#
_symmetry.space_group_name_H-M   'P 1'
#
loop_
_entity.id
_entity.type
_entity.pdbx_description
1 polymer ?
#
loop_
_entity_poly.entity_id
_entity_poly.type
_entity_poly.pdbx_seq_one_letter_code
_entity_poly.pdbx_strand_id
1 'polypeptide(L)' 'MFSSHGIEVDSWVRIDGSCRITGEVVGDEAQLRLGGVRSSGLDVIADAAGLERLVARCSEVLDSMRSGQP' A
#
# COMPACT_ATOMS: atom_id res chain seq x y z
N MET A 1 -4.34 15.74 7.52
CA MET A 1 -4.86 15.54 8.90
C MET A 1 -3.66 15.24 9.81
N PHE A 2 -3.42 16.01 10.87
CA PHE A 2 -2.30 15.71 11.79
C PHE A 2 -2.67 14.56 12.72
N SER A 3 -1.86 13.50 12.76
CA SER A 3 -2.00 12.47 13.79
C SER A 3 -1.54 13.01 15.16
N SER A 4 -1.95 12.35 16.25
CA SER A 4 -1.58 12.71 17.64
C SER A 4 -0.07 12.74 17.93
N HIS A 5 0.78 12.37 16.97
CA HIS A 5 2.24 12.36 17.07
C HIS A 5 2.92 13.38 16.15
N GLY A 6 2.19 14.34 15.59
CA GLY A 6 2.77 15.38 14.73
C GLY A 6 3.14 14.92 13.32
N ILE A 7 2.74 13.69 12.92
CA ILE A 7 2.93 13.20 11.56
C ILE A 7 1.83 13.78 10.69
N GLU A 8 2.23 14.51 9.65
CA GLU A 8 1.36 14.97 8.58
C GLU A 8 0.96 13.76 7.71
N VAL A 9 -0.26 13.29 7.91
CA VAL A 9 -0.85 12.24 7.07
C VAL A 9 -1.74 12.95 6.05
N ASP A 10 -1.30 12.94 4.80
CA ASP A 10 -2.06 13.50 3.68
C ASP A 10 -3.15 12.51 3.22
N SER A 11 -2.84 11.21 3.21
CA SER A 11 -3.80 10.14 2.93
C SER A 11 -3.35 8.81 3.52
N TRP A 12 -4.29 7.97 3.94
CA TRP A 12 -4.02 6.63 4.44
C TRP A 12 -5.16 5.67 4.11
N VAL A 13 -4.85 4.38 4.06
CA VAL A 13 -5.83 3.29 3.90
C VAL A 13 -5.47 2.14 4.83
N ARG A 14 -6.48 1.52 5.46
CA ARG A 14 -6.29 0.28 6.21
C ARG A 14 -6.38 -0.92 5.26
N ILE A 15 -5.36 -1.79 5.28
CA ILE A 15 -5.38 -3.06 4.54
C ILE A 15 -5.74 -4.18 5.53
N ASP A 16 -7.00 -4.61 5.49
CA ASP A 16 -7.53 -5.76 6.22
C ASP A 16 -8.36 -6.64 5.29
N GLY A 17 -9.03 -7.67 5.81
CA GLY A 17 -9.85 -8.61 5.01
C GLY A 17 -11.00 -7.98 4.21
N SER A 18 -11.35 -6.71 4.46
CA SER A 18 -12.38 -5.96 3.72
C SER A 18 -11.80 -5.00 2.67
N CYS A 19 -10.48 -4.79 2.69
CA CYS A 19 -9.79 -3.92 1.74
C CYS A 19 -9.61 -4.64 0.40
N ARG A 20 -10.19 -4.09 -0.67
CA ARG A 20 -9.97 -4.59 -2.03
C ARG A 20 -8.66 -4.00 -2.55
N ILE A 21 -7.82 -4.85 -3.12
CA ILE A 21 -6.59 -4.47 -3.81
C ILE A 21 -6.79 -4.81 -5.28
N THR A 22 -6.73 -3.82 -6.15
CA THR A 22 -6.77 -3.99 -7.61
C THR A 22 -5.54 -3.37 -8.24
N GLY A 23 -5.16 -3.85 -9.41
CA GLY A 23 -4.04 -3.29 -10.16
C GLY A 23 -4.20 -3.48 -11.65
N GLU A 24 -3.68 -2.53 -12.41
CA GLU A 24 -3.54 -2.60 -13.85
C GLU A 24 -2.18 -2.02 -14.28
N VAL A 25 -1.77 -2.32 -15.51
CA VAL A 25 -0.56 -1.75 -16.13
C VAL A 25 -1.00 -0.76 -17.19
N VAL A 26 -0.52 0.47 -17.09
CA VAL A 26 -0.81 1.56 -18.04
C VAL A 26 0.52 2.10 -18.53
N GLY A 27 0.86 1.81 -19.79
CA GLY A 27 2.19 2.12 -20.31
C GLY A 27 3.26 1.26 -19.64
N ASP A 28 4.24 1.91 -19.02
CA ASP A 28 5.33 1.30 -18.25
C ASP A 28 5.11 1.38 -16.72
N GLU A 29 3.94 1.84 -16.29
CA GLU A 29 3.58 2.00 -14.88
C GLU A 29 2.55 0.95 -14.43
N ALA A 30 2.72 0.47 -13.22
CA ALA A 30 1.69 -0.22 -12.46
C ALA A 30 0.84 0.80 -11.69
N GLN A 31 -0.47 0.73 -11.85
CA GLN A 31 -1.44 1.54 -11.11
C GLN A 31 -2.23 0.62 -10.19
N LEU A 32 -1.93 0.69 -8.89
CA LEU A 32 -2.59 -0.08 -7.85
C LEU A 32 -3.61 0.79 -7.13
N ARG A 33 -4.76 0.21 -6.78
CA ARG A 33 -5.76 0.85 -5.92
C ARG A 33 -6.01 0.00 -4.70
N LEU A 34 -5.86 0.63 -3.53
CA LEU A 34 -6.07 0.05 -2.21
C LEU A 34 -7.34 0.66 -1.59
N GLY A 35 -8.36 -0.15 -1.30
CA GLY A 35 -9.58 0.29 -0.62
C GLY A 35 -10.88 -0.18 -1.27
N GLY A 36 -12.02 0.32 -0.79
CA GLY A 36 -13.34 -0.07 -1.30
C GLY A 36 -13.71 0.57 -2.64
N VAL A 37 -14.56 -0.11 -3.43
CA VAL A 37 -15.11 0.40 -4.71
C VAL A 37 -15.90 1.72 -4.54
N ARG A 38 -16.38 2.01 -3.33
CA ARG A 38 -17.24 3.17 -3.01
C ARG A 38 -16.63 4.17 -2.01
N SER A 39 -15.41 3.95 -1.53
CA SER A 39 -14.73 4.86 -0.59
C SER A 39 -13.51 5.49 -1.24
N SER A 40 -12.99 6.57 -0.65
CA SER A 40 -11.65 7.09 -0.96
C SER A 40 -10.64 5.95 -0.81
N GLY A 41 -10.11 5.48 -1.92
CA GLY A 41 -9.01 4.52 -1.95
C GLY A 41 -7.68 5.28 -2.05
N LEU A 42 -6.59 4.57 -1.79
CA LEU A 42 -5.25 5.06 -2.06
C LEU A 42 -4.80 4.49 -3.40
N ASP A 43 -4.52 5.36 -4.34
CA ASP A 43 -3.90 4.98 -5.62
C ASP A 43 -2.37 5.06 -5.46
N VAL A 44 -1.68 4.00 -5.88
CA VAL A 44 -0.22 3.88 -5.86
C VAL A 44 0.24 3.64 -7.29
N ILE A 45 1.05 4.57 -7.81
CA ILE A 45 1.66 4.47 -9.13
C ILE A 45 3.14 4.17 -8.96
N ALA A 46 3.63 3.16 -9.66
CA ALA A 46 5.03 2.77 -9.62
C ALA A 46 5.50 2.25 -10.98
N ASP A 47 6.76 2.50 -11.32
CA ASP A 47 7.45 1.76 -12.37
C ASP A 47 7.77 0.32 -11.90
N ALA A 48 8.28 -0.51 -12.82
CA ALA A 48 8.63 -1.89 -12.50
C ALA A 48 9.61 -2.00 -11.31
N ALA A 49 10.68 -1.20 -11.31
CA ALA A 49 11.69 -1.23 -10.26
C ALA A 49 11.14 -0.75 -8.89
N GLY A 50 10.24 0.23 -8.89
CA GLY A 50 9.55 0.72 -7.71
C GLY A 50 8.59 -0.31 -7.13
N LEU A 51 7.83 -0.99 -8.00
CA LEU A 51 6.92 -2.06 -7.59
C LEU A 51 7.70 -3.25 -7.01
N GLU A 52 8.82 -3.63 -7.61
CA GLU A 52 9.71 -4.68 -7.09
C GLU A 52 10.21 -4.35 -5.67
N ARG A 53 10.68 -3.10 -5.44
CA ARG A 53 11.09 -2.65 -4.11
C ARG A 53 9.95 -2.68 -3.10
N LEU A 54 8.74 -2.29 -3.52
CA LEU A 54 7.55 -2.34 -2.65
C LEU A 54 7.21 -3.78 -2.25
N VAL A 55 7.18 -4.70 -3.22
CA VAL A 55 6.91 -6.12 -2.97
C VAL A 55 7.94 -6.74 -2.04
N ALA A 56 9.23 -6.47 -2.27
CA ALA A 56 10.30 -6.95 -1.41
C ALA A 56 10.10 -6.45 0.04
N ARG A 57 9.84 -5.16 0.21
CA ARG A 57 9.67 -4.58 1.56
C ARG A 57 8.42 -5.11 2.26
N CYS A 58 7.30 -5.26 1.55
CA CYS A 58 6.08 -5.86 2.10
C CYS A 58 6.31 -7.31 2.54
N SER A 59 7.10 -8.08 1.77
CA SER A 59 7.42 -9.46 2.09
C SER A 59 8.28 -9.57 3.34
N GLU A 60 9.33 -8.75 3.45
CA GLU A 60 10.17 -8.67 4.65
C GLU A 60 9.35 -8.34 5.90
N VAL A 61 8.47 -7.33 5.82
CA VAL A 61 7.62 -6.93 6.96
C VAL A 61 6.64 -8.03 7.33
N LEU A 62 6.03 -8.70 6.35
CA LEU A 62 5.14 -9.84 6.59
C LEU A 62 5.88 -11.00 7.29
N ASP A 63 7.10 -11.28 6.87
CA ASP A 63 7.92 -12.33 7.48
C ASP A 63 8.30 -11.98 8.93
N SER A 64 8.66 -10.72 9.22
CA SER A 64 8.84 -10.24 10.60
C SER A 64 7.58 -10.40 11.45
N MET A 65 6.40 -10.04 10.91
CA MET A 65 5.13 -10.21 11.62
C MET A 65 4.85 -11.69 11.97
N ARG A 66 5.21 -12.62 11.07
CA ARG A 66 5.01 -14.06 11.27
C ARG A 66 6.02 -14.66 12.24
N SER A 67 7.26 -14.16 12.26
CA SER A 67 8.31 -14.62 13.16
C SER A 67 8.19 -14.04 14.57
N GLY A 68 7.32 -13.04 14.77
CA GLY A 68 7.15 -12.34 16.04
C GLY A 68 8.32 -11.41 16.37
N GLN A 69 9.17 -11.10 15.38
CA GLN A 69 10.20 -10.08 15.52
C GLN A 69 9.64 -8.72 15.11
N PRO A 70 9.86 -7.66 15.90
CA PRO A 70 9.43 -6.30 15.57
C PRO A 70 10.14 -5.75 14.33
#